data_AF-A0A1S4E3C6-F1
#
_entry.id   AF-A0A1S4E3C6-F1
#
_cell.length_a   1.000
_cell.length_b   1.000
_cell.length_c   1.000
_cell.angle_alpha   90.00
_cell.angle_beta   90.00
_cell.angle_gamma   90.00
#
_symmetry.space_group_name_H-M   'P 1'
#
loop_
_entity.id
_entity.type
_entity.pdbx_description
1 polymer ?
#
loop_
_entity_poly.entity_id
_entity_poly.type
_entity_poly.pdbx_seq_one_letter_code
_entity_poly.pdbx_strand_id
1 'polypeptide(L)' 'MQIKRLDFPNHFFFGTSTSFYQIEGGYVEDGRGKRKIKDNNTGDLADNHYHMFMEDIELMDSMAMNAYQLSISWTRILPN' A
#
# COMPACT_ATOMS: atom_id res chain seq x y z
N MET A 1 11.35 -25.20 10.26
CA MET A 1 10.04 -24.56 10.02
C MET A 1 9.08 -25.66 9.56
N GLN A 2 7.89 -25.80 10.17
CA GLN A 2 6.99 -26.94 9.94
C GLN A 2 6.02 -26.78 8.76
N ILE A 3 5.98 -25.62 8.10
CA ILE A 3 5.14 -25.36 6.91
C ILE A 3 6.02 -24.77 5.80
N LYS A 4 5.74 -25.14 4.55
CA LYS A 4 6.46 -24.74 3.34
C LYS A 4 5.46 -24.26 2.27
N ARG A 5 5.93 -23.47 1.30
CA ARG A 5 5.11 -23.05 0.14
C ARG A 5 4.54 -24.22 -0.67
N LEU A 6 5.26 -25.34 -0.71
CA LEU A 6 4.82 -26.57 -1.39
C LEU A 6 3.60 -27.25 -0.74
N ASP A 7 3.23 -26.83 0.48
CA ASP A 7 2.04 -27.34 1.16
C ASP A 7 0.73 -26.66 0.64
N PHE A 8 0.85 -25.70 -0.28
CA PHE A 8 -0.26 -24.95 -0.89
C PHE A 8 -0.35 -25.22 -2.40
N PRO A 9 -1.49 -24.97 -3.06
CA PRO A 9 -1.62 -25.11 -4.52
C PRO A 9 -0.57 -24.29 -5.28
N ASN A 10 -0.12 -24.79 -6.44
CA ASN A 10 0.93 -24.17 -7.26
C ASN A 10 0.66 -22.70 -7.65
N HIS A 11 -0.61 -22.28 -7.66
CA HIS A 11 -1.03 -20.92 -8.01
C HIS A 11 -1.62 -20.16 -6.81
N PHE A 12 -1.26 -20.56 -5.59
CA PHE A 12 -1.68 -19.86 -4.38
C PHE A 12 -1.01 -18.48 -4.30
N PHE A 13 -1.79 -17.47 -3.92
CA PHE A 13 -1.30 -16.11 -3.73
C PHE A 13 -0.72 -15.92 -2.33
N PHE A 14 0.56 -15.56 -2.27
CA PHE A 14 1.24 -15.07 -1.09
C PHE A 14 1.62 -13.63 -1.34
N GLY A 15 1.07 -12.74 -0.51
CA GLY A 15 1.23 -11.31 -0.68
C GLY A 15 1.18 -10.54 0.62
N THR A 16 1.43 -9.26 0.49
CA THR A 16 1.27 -8.26 1.55
C THR A 16 0.04 -7.40 1.26
N SER A 17 -0.43 -6.67 2.27
CA SER A 17 -1.64 -5.85 2.18
C SER A 17 -1.41 -4.49 2.82
N THR A 18 -1.90 -3.44 2.17
CA THR A 18 -1.75 -2.05 2.62
C THR A 18 -3.04 -1.26 2.43
N SER A 19 -3.11 -0.07 3.02
CA SER A 19 -4.19 0.87 2.73
C SER A 19 -3.67 2.28 2.44
N PHE A 20 -4.30 2.97 1.48
CA PHE A 20 -3.80 4.24 0.94
C PHE A 20 -3.46 5.27 2.02
N TYR A 21 -4.31 5.40 3.06
CA TYR A 21 -4.11 6.43 4.07
C TYR A 21 -2.94 6.11 5.01
N GLN A 22 -2.63 4.83 5.18
CA GLN A 22 -1.57 4.38 6.09
C GLN A 22 -0.19 4.52 5.47
N ILE A 23 -0.06 4.41 4.14
CA ILE A 23 1.25 4.27 3.48
C ILE A 23 1.56 5.36 2.44
N GLU A 24 0.57 5.95 1.75
CA GLU A 24 0.85 6.77 0.55
C GLU A 24 1.60 8.06 0.88
N GLY A 25 1.14 8.84 1.85
CA GLY A 25 1.58 10.23 2.00
C GLY A 25 1.08 11.09 0.82
N GLY A 26 1.86 12.10 0.43
CA GLY A 26 1.56 13.00 -0.69
C GLY A 26 0.17 13.65 -0.56
N TYR A 27 -0.20 14.07 0.64
CA TYR A 27 -1.59 14.41 1.00
C TYR A 27 -2.20 15.57 0.20
N VAL A 28 -1.38 16.51 -0.28
CA VAL A 28 -1.81 17.68 -1.07
C VAL A 28 -1.29 17.66 -2.51
N GLU A 29 -0.72 16.53 -2.94
CA GLU A 29 -0.10 16.41 -4.26
C GLU A 29 -1.12 16.03 -5.33
N ASP A 30 -0.86 16.50 -6.56
CA ASP A 30 -1.59 16.14 -7.78
C ASP A 30 -3.12 16.22 -7.69
N GLY A 31 -3.62 17.22 -6.95
CA GLY A 31 -5.06 17.49 -6.87
C GLY A 31 -5.83 16.57 -5.92
N ARG A 32 -5.16 15.83 -5.02
CA ARG A 32 -5.83 15.02 -4.00
C ARG A 32 -6.78 15.86 -3.13
N GLY A 33 -8.03 15.42 -3.04
CA GLY A 33 -9.04 16.01 -2.16
C GLY A 33 -8.74 15.79 -0.68
N LYS A 34 -9.08 16.78 0.15
CA LYS A 34 -8.85 16.77 1.60
C LYS A 34 -9.73 15.74 2.30
N ARG A 35 -9.17 15.00 3.25
CA ARG A 35 -9.91 14.13 4.17
C ARG A 35 -9.78 14.65 5.59
N LYS A 36 -10.91 14.77 6.30
CA LYS A 36 -10.91 15.09 7.74
C LYS A 36 -10.68 13.82 8.53
N ILE A 37 -9.72 13.86 9.46
CA ILE A 37 -9.40 12.77 10.35
C ILE A 37 -9.57 13.23 11.78
N LYS A 38 -10.09 12.33 12.60
CA LYS A 38 -10.63 12.64 13.92
C LYS A 38 -9.52 12.92 14.94
N ASP A 39 -8.33 12.39 14.71
CA ASP A 39 -7.17 12.51 15.58
C ASP A 39 -6.10 13.39 14.91
N ASN A 40 -5.35 14.16 15.71
CA ASN A 40 -4.27 15.04 15.24
C ASN A 40 -3.05 14.30 14.62
N ASN A 41 -3.10 12.98 14.48
CA ASN A 41 -2.12 12.22 13.72
C ASN A 41 -2.46 12.28 12.22
N THR A 42 -1.57 12.87 11.43
CA THR A 42 -1.74 12.98 9.98
C THR A 42 -0.87 11.97 9.23
N GLY A 43 -1.46 11.32 8.23
CA GLY A 43 -0.77 10.51 7.23
C GLY A 43 -0.27 11.38 6.07
N ASP A 44 0.17 12.60 6.38
CA ASP A 44 0.58 13.57 5.36
C ASP A 44 1.82 13.10 4.62
N LEU A 45 2.76 12.52 5.39
CA LEU A 45 3.95 11.83 4.88
C LEU A 45 3.78 10.31 4.81
N ALA A 46 3.19 9.70 5.85
CA ALA A 46 3.07 8.24 5.98
C ALA A 46 4.42 7.52 5.74
N ASP A 47 4.43 6.42 4.98
CA ASP A 47 5.64 5.72 4.54
C ASP A 47 6.20 6.28 3.21
N ASN A 48 5.62 7.37 2.70
CA ASN A 48 5.99 8.00 1.44
C ASN A 48 5.86 7.08 0.21
N HIS A 49 4.97 6.07 0.28
CA HIS A 49 4.75 5.10 -0.80
C HIS A 49 4.32 5.78 -2.11
N TYR A 50 3.68 6.96 -2.06
CA TYR A 50 3.32 7.72 -3.26
C TYR A 50 4.54 8.02 -4.16
N HIS A 51 5.70 8.26 -3.55
CA HIS A 51 6.95 8.56 -4.26
C HIS A 51 7.88 7.35 -4.36
N MET A 52 7.82 6.44 -3.38
CA MET A 52 8.77 5.34 -3.21
C MET A 52 8.20 3.96 -3.56
N PHE A 53 7.01 3.88 -4.18
CA PHE A 53 6.36 2.59 -4.46
C PHE A 53 7.23 1.59 -5.24
N MET A 54 8.16 2.05 -6.07
CA MET A 54 9.07 1.18 -6.81
C MET A 54 10.02 0.41 -5.86
N GLU A 55 10.56 1.10 -4.84
CA GLU A 55 11.40 0.46 -3.83
C GLU A 55 10.60 -0.55 -3.00
N ASP A 56 9.35 -0.22 -2.66
CA ASP A 56 8.47 -1.14 -1.94
C ASP A 56 8.10 -2.38 -2.78
N ILE A 57 7.93 -2.22 -4.09
CA ILE A 57 7.72 -3.34 -5.04
C ILE A 57 8.97 -4.23 -5.10
N GLU A 58 10.16 -3.64 -5.18
CA GLU A 58 11.42 -4.40 -5.17
C GLU A 58 11.58 -5.19 -3.86
N LEU A 59 11.20 -4.61 -2.72
CA LEU A 59 11.20 -5.32 -1.43
C LEU A 59 10.22 -6.50 -1.44
N MET A 60 9.00 -6.31 -1.95
CA MET A 60 8.00 -7.40 -2.07
C MET A 60 8.49 -8.52 -2.99
N ASP A 61 9.12 -8.19 -4.11
CA ASP A 61 9.71 -9.15 -5.04
C ASP A 61 10.87 -9.92 -4.40
N SER A 62 11.73 -9.25 -3.63
CA SER A 62 12.84 -9.89 -2.90
C SER A 62 12.37 -10.95 -1.89
N MET A 63 11.14 -10.82 -1.40
CA MET A 63 10.47 -11.79 -0.52
C MET A 63 9.69 -12.87 -1.29
N ALA A 64 9.82 -12.89 -2.61
CA ALA A 64 9.12 -13.76 -3.56
C ALA A 64 7.60 -13.68 -3.45
N MET A 65 7.04 -12.50 -3.11
CA MET A 65 5.59 -12.30 -3.10
C MET A 65 5.04 -12.30 -4.52
N ASN A 66 3.86 -12.89 -4.74
CA ASN A 66 3.22 -12.96 -6.06
C ASN A 66 1.85 -12.25 -6.09
N ALA A 67 1.50 -11.55 -5.01
CA ALA A 67 0.33 -10.71 -4.92
C ALA A 67 0.65 -9.48 -4.07
N TYR A 68 0.10 -8.33 -4.46
CA TYR A 68 0.08 -7.13 -3.64
C TYR A 68 -1.35 -6.60 -3.58
N GLN A 69 -1.91 -6.56 -2.37
CA GLN A 69 -3.22 -5.98 -2.14
C GLN A 69 -3.04 -4.55 -1.63
N LEU A 70 -3.56 -3.58 -2.39
CA LEU A 70 -3.62 -2.18 -1.97
C LEU A 70 -5.05 -1.65 -2.05
N SER A 71 -5.32 -0.55 -1.34
CA SER A 71 -6.53 0.23 -1.54
C SER A 71 -6.22 1.52 -2.28
N ILE A 72 -7.19 2.01 -3.06
CA ILE A 72 -7.04 3.23 -3.87
C ILE A 72 -7.63 4.41 -3.09
N SER A 73 -6.87 5.49 -2.99
CA SER A 73 -7.36 6.74 -2.38
C SER A 73 -8.49 7.35 -3.21
N TRP A 74 -9.74 7.24 -2.71
CA TRP A 74 -10.91 7.80 -3.39
C TRP A 74 -10.75 9.29 -3.70
N THR A 75 -10.13 10.06 -2.79
CA THR A 75 -9.94 11.50 -2.99
C THR A 75 -8.87 11.85 -4.01
N ARG A 76 -8.08 10.89 -4.50
CA ARG A 76 -7.23 11.08 -5.68
C ARG A 76 -8.01 10.85 -6.99
N ILE A 77 -9.01 9.95 -6.99
CA ILE A 77 -9.80 9.62 -8.18
C ILE A 77 -10.96 10.61 -8.38
N LEU A 78 -11.69 10.89 -7.30
CA LEU A 78 -12.82 11.82 -7.26
C LEU A 78 -12.58 12.78 -6.08
N PRO A 79 -11.84 13.88 -6.31
CA PRO A 79 -11.43 14.80 -5.25
C PRO A 79 -12.56 15.66 -4.69
N ASN A 80 -13.70 15.75 -5.39
CA ASN A 80 -14.88 16.53 -5.03
C ASN A 80 -16.16 15.69 -5.12
#